data_AF-A0A7R9VWJ2-F1
#
_entry.id   AF-A0A7R9VWJ2-F1
#
_cell.length_a   1.000
_cell.length_b   1.000
_cell.length_c   1.000
_cell.angle_alpha   90.00
_cell.angle_beta   90.00
_cell.angle_gamma   90.00
#
_symmetry.space_group_name_H-M   'P 1'
#
loop_
_entity.id
_entity.type
_entity.pdbx_description
1 polymer ?
#
loop_
_entity_poly.entity_id
_entity_poly.type
_entity_poly.pdbx_seq_one_letter_code
_entity_poly.pdbx_strand_id
1 'polypeptide(L)'
;DISEVKGMKSPPNPVKLVMEAVCILKGLPPAKVKDPNTGKSLLDYWETSKKMLSDMGFLDSLRAFDKDNIDPAVIVKLQPLLKHSDFQPAKIKKVSQAAFGLCSWVRAMDTYNRVAKVVRPKKAALKEAEATLAVVEAALAEKQAALKEVEARLADLDDQLGEATARKEALQAEVHMCEEKLDRAQKLIGGLGGEKARWTQVAAELAVRHTRLVGDMLMAAGFIAYLGAFSAEYRAAAVSQWTAGIASKGIPCSPSFNFITALGDPVAMRTWAIQGLPKDELSAANGIIVFNSQRWPLCIDP
;
A
#
# COMPACT_ATOMS: atom_id res chain seq x y z
N ASP A 1 -46.94 -9.89 70.00
CA ASP A 1 -45.99 -11.02 69.92
C ASP A 1 -44.73 -10.83 70.76
N ILE A 2 -43.90 -9.79 70.55
CA ILE A 2 -42.68 -9.59 71.37
C ILE A 2 -43.01 -9.28 72.85
N SER A 3 -44.12 -8.58 73.11
CA SER A 3 -44.62 -8.32 74.47
C SER A 3 -44.99 -9.60 75.25
N GLU A 4 -45.27 -10.72 74.54
CA GLU A 4 -45.59 -12.02 75.14
C GLU A 4 -44.34 -12.65 75.78
N VAL A 5 -43.20 -12.57 75.10
CA VAL A 5 -41.90 -13.05 75.61
C VAL A 5 -41.42 -12.20 76.79
N LYS A 6 -41.70 -10.88 76.75
CA LYS A 6 -41.39 -9.95 77.84
C LYS A 6 -42.19 -10.22 79.12
N GLY A 7 -43.44 -10.68 79.01
CA GLY A 7 -44.34 -10.93 80.14
C GLY A 7 -44.04 -12.19 80.97
N MET A 8 -43.08 -13.03 80.56
CA MET A 8 -42.80 -14.31 81.21
C MET A 8 -42.03 -14.12 82.54
N LYS A 9 -42.66 -14.47 83.67
CA LYS A 9 -42.02 -14.43 85.01
C LYS A 9 -40.86 -15.44 85.13
N SER A 10 -41.03 -16.63 84.56
CA SER A 10 -39.99 -17.66 84.41
C SER A 10 -40.09 -18.29 83.02
N PRO A 11 -39.23 -17.90 82.06
CA PRO A 11 -39.33 -18.40 80.68
C PRO A 11 -38.84 -19.86 80.58
N PRO A 12 -39.41 -20.66 79.66
CA PRO A 12 -38.91 -21.97 79.32
C PRO A 12 -37.46 -21.95 78.83
N ASN A 13 -36.70 -23.02 79.06
CA ASN A 13 -35.29 -23.14 78.67
C ASN A 13 -35.03 -22.76 77.19
N PRO A 14 -35.85 -23.19 76.20
CA PRO A 14 -35.66 -22.80 74.80
C PRO A 14 -35.76 -21.29 74.55
N VAL A 15 -36.60 -20.57 75.29
CA VAL A 15 -36.76 -19.11 75.16
C VAL A 15 -35.57 -18.37 75.80
N LYS A 16 -35.05 -18.88 76.93
CA LYS A 16 -33.82 -18.35 77.54
C LYS A 16 -32.63 -18.43 76.60
N LEU A 17 -32.43 -19.57 75.95
CA LEU A 17 -31.32 -19.77 75.00
C LEU A 17 -31.42 -18.85 73.78
N VAL A 18 -32.63 -18.62 73.25
CA VAL A 18 -32.84 -17.65 72.13
C VAL A 18 -32.51 -16.23 72.56
N MET A 19 -32.94 -15.82 73.74
CA MET A 19 -32.66 -14.48 74.24
C MET A 19 -31.18 -14.27 74.56
N GLU A 20 -30.52 -15.28 75.12
CA GLU A 20 -29.07 -15.32 75.31
C GLU A 20 -28.32 -15.17 73.98
N ALA A 21 -28.72 -15.91 72.94
CA ALA A 21 -28.12 -15.82 71.62
C ALA A 21 -28.28 -14.43 70.96
N VAL A 22 -29.43 -13.77 71.16
CA VAL A 22 -29.66 -12.39 70.69
C VAL A 22 -28.83 -11.37 71.49
N CYS A 23 -28.72 -11.54 72.81
CA CYS A 23 -27.85 -10.72 73.67
C CYS A 23 -26.38 -10.83 73.27
N ILE A 24 -25.90 -12.05 72.99
CA ILE A 24 -24.54 -12.31 72.55
C ILE A 24 -24.26 -11.65 71.20
N LEU A 25 -25.18 -11.77 70.22
CA LEU A 25 -25.05 -11.11 68.92
C LEU A 25 -25.05 -9.58 69.01
N LYS A 26 -25.79 -8.99 69.95
CA LYS A 26 -25.77 -7.53 70.21
C LYS A 26 -24.63 -7.08 71.14
N GLY A 27 -23.76 -7.98 71.60
CA GLY A 27 -22.64 -7.66 72.48
C GLY A 27 -23.04 -7.21 73.89
N LEU A 28 -24.24 -7.57 74.36
CA LEU A 28 -24.72 -7.15 75.68
C LEU A 28 -24.22 -8.09 76.79
N PRO A 29 -23.68 -7.56 77.90
CA PRO A 29 -23.12 -8.39 78.98
C PRO A 29 -24.22 -9.09 79.81
N PRO A 30 -23.94 -10.28 80.37
CA PRO A 30 -24.86 -10.96 81.26
C PRO A 30 -25.05 -10.19 82.58
N ALA A 31 -26.24 -10.29 83.17
CA ALA A 31 -26.51 -9.73 84.48
C ALA A 31 -26.10 -10.73 85.58
N LYS A 32 -25.54 -10.25 86.69
CA LYS A 32 -25.25 -11.08 87.87
C LYS A 32 -26.55 -11.28 88.67
N VAL A 33 -27.08 -12.49 88.69
CA VAL A 33 -28.29 -12.86 89.43
C VAL A 33 -27.93 -13.93 90.47
N LYS A 34 -28.45 -13.82 91.70
CA LYS A 34 -28.25 -14.84 92.74
C LYS A 34 -29.23 -15.99 92.52
N ASP A 35 -28.72 -17.22 92.46
CA ASP A 35 -29.54 -18.43 92.32
C ASP A 35 -30.47 -18.61 93.53
N PRO A 36 -31.80 -18.73 93.35
CA PRO A 36 -32.74 -18.99 94.43
C PRO A 36 -32.52 -20.31 95.18
N ASN A 37 -31.86 -21.32 94.57
CA ASN A 37 -31.71 -22.65 95.15
C ASN A 37 -30.31 -22.95 95.71
N THR A 38 -29.26 -22.24 95.27
CA THR A 38 -27.86 -22.55 95.68
C THR A 38 -27.08 -21.36 96.23
N GLY A 39 -27.66 -20.15 96.26
CA GLY A 39 -27.02 -18.94 96.80
C GLY A 39 -25.79 -18.43 96.03
N LYS A 40 -25.38 -19.12 94.95
CA LYS A 40 -24.25 -18.74 94.09
C LYS A 40 -24.67 -17.67 93.07
N SER A 41 -23.73 -16.78 92.72
CA SER A 41 -23.96 -15.77 91.68
C SER A 41 -23.86 -16.42 90.30
N LEU A 42 -24.97 -16.51 89.58
CA LEU A 42 -25.05 -16.98 88.20
C LEU A 42 -25.04 -15.79 87.24
N LEU A 43 -24.37 -15.95 86.11
CA LEU A 43 -24.43 -15.01 84.99
C LEU A 43 -25.66 -15.39 84.15
N ASP A 44 -26.74 -14.63 84.28
CA ASP A 44 -27.99 -14.87 83.55
C ASP A 44 -28.20 -13.74 82.52
N TYR A 45 -28.39 -14.14 81.26
CA TYR A 45 -28.70 -13.21 80.18
C TYR A 45 -30.17 -12.76 80.17
N TRP A 46 -31.04 -13.40 80.95
CA TRP A 46 -32.47 -13.10 80.95
C TRP A 46 -32.82 -11.68 81.41
N GLU A 47 -32.18 -11.18 82.48
CA GLU A 47 -32.42 -9.81 82.96
C GLU A 47 -31.93 -8.75 81.97
N THR A 48 -30.80 -9.00 81.30
CA THR A 48 -30.31 -8.16 80.20
C THR A 48 -31.25 -8.22 78.98
N SER A 49 -31.80 -9.40 78.70
CA SER A 49 -32.75 -9.62 77.60
C SER A 49 -34.06 -8.89 77.84
N LYS A 50 -34.60 -8.86 79.07
CA LYS A 50 -35.80 -8.09 79.41
C LYS A 50 -35.62 -6.58 79.17
N LYS A 51 -34.43 -6.06 79.51
CA LYS A 51 -34.09 -4.65 79.26
C LYS A 51 -34.03 -4.37 77.75
N MET A 52 -33.40 -5.24 76.98
CA MET A 52 -33.35 -5.15 75.52
C MET A 52 -34.75 -5.24 74.88
N LEU A 53 -35.59 -6.17 75.33
CA LEU A 53 -36.98 -6.33 74.86
C LEU A 53 -37.90 -5.18 75.31
N SER A 54 -37.46 -4.34 76.24
CA SER A 54 -38.21 -3.16 76.70
C SER A 54 -37.89 -1.90 75.91
N ASP A 55 -36.87 -1.93 75.07
CA ASP A 55 -36.53 -0.84 74.15
C ASP A 55 -37.55 -0.79 73.00
N MET A 56 -38.20 0.38 72.82
CA MET A 56 -39.16 0.59 71.74
C MET A 56 -38.51 0.47 70.34
N GLY A 57 -37.20 0.73 70.22
CA GLY A 57 -36.44 0.63 68.98
C GLY A 57 -35.81 -0.75 68.70
N PHE A 58 -36.13 -1.77 69.51
CA PHE A 58 -35.49 -3.09 69.42
C PHE A 58 -35.58 -3.72 68.03
N LEU A 59 -36.76 -3.72 67.40
CA LEU A 59 -36.95 -4.31 66.07
C LEU A 59 -36.16 -3.58 64.98
N ASP A 60 -36.13 -2.25 65.03
CA ASP A 60 -35.37 -1.47 64.06
C ASP A 60 -33.86 -1.68 64.25
N SER A 61 -33.41 -1.85 65.49
CA SER A 61 -32.02 -2.21 65.79
C SER A 61 -31.61 -3.58 65.25
N LEU A 62 -32.55 -4.53 65.13
CA LEU A 62 -32.29 -5.85 64.51
C LEU A 62 -32.26 -5.77 62.98
N ARG A 63 -33.05 -4.87 62.38
CA ARG A 63 -33.07 -4.62 60.94
C ARG A 63 -31.83 -3.86 60.47
N ALA A 64 -31.40 -2.88 61.26
CA ALA A 64 -30.21 -2.07 61.01
C ALA A 64 -28.92 -2.72 61.55
N PHE A 65 -28.98 -3.96 62.05
CA PHE A 65 -27.81 -4.65 62.58
C PHE A 65 -26.74 -4.81 61.50
N ASP A 66 -25.50 -4.47 61.84
CA ASP A 66 -24.35 -4.60 60.97
C ASP A 66 -23.97 -6.07 60.81
N LYS A 67 -24.70 -6.75 59.93
CA LYS A 67 -24.45 -8.14 59.51
C LYS A 67 -23.08 -8.31 58.85
N ASP A 68 -22.46 -7.21 58.40
CA ASP A 68 -21.19 -7.24 57.71
C ASP A 68 -19.99 -7.11 58.69
N ASN A 69 -20.16 -6.62 59.91
CA ASN A 69 -19.06 -6.47 60.86
C ASN A 69 -19.31 -7.17 62.21
N ILE A 70 -19.63 -8.47 62.16
CA ILE A 70 -19.79 -9.28 63.39
C ILE A 70 -18.42 -9.76 63.89
N ASP A 71 -18.09 -9.41 65.13
CA ASP A 71 -16.84 -9.86 65.78
C ASP A 71 -16.73 -11.40 65.79
N PRO A 72 -15.61 -11.98 65.31
CA PRO A 72 -15.36 -13.42 65.38
C PRO A 72 -15.55 -14.02 66.78
N ALA A 73 -15.23 -13.30 67.86
CA ALA A 73 -15.40 -13.75 69.24
C ALA A 73 -16.87 -13.94 69.62
N VAL A 74 -17.77 -13.13 69.06
CA VAL A 74 -19.22 -13.24 69.27
C VAL A 74 -19.77 -14.51 68.60
N ILE A 75 -19.30 -14.81 67.39
CA ILE A 75 -19.71 -16.01 66.64
C ILE A 75 -19.22 -17.29 67.33
N VAL A 76 -18.00 -17.30 67.86
CA VAL A 76 -17.48 -18.45 68.62
C VAL A 76 -18.33 -18.73 69.86
N LYS A 77 -18.78 -17.69 70.58
CA LYS A 77 -19.69 -17.83 71.73
C LYS A 77 -21.09 -18.29 71.33
N LEU A 78 -21.53 -17.98 70.11
CA LEU A 78 -22.85 -18.35 69.59
C LEU A 78 -22.92 -19.82 69.14
N GLN A 79 -21.81 -20.39 68.65
CA GLN A 79 -21.75 -21.75 68.09
C GLN A 79 -22.23 -22.87 69.04
N PRO A 80 -21.86 -22.90 70.33
CA PRO A 80 -22.38 -23.89 71.29
C PRO A 80 -23.90 -23.80 71.47
N LEU A 81 -24.47 -22.59 71.48
CA LEU A 81 -25.91 -22.36 71.62
C LEU A 81 -26.67 -22.83 70.38
N LEU A 82 -26.14 -22.58 69.18
CA LEU A 82 -26.74 -23.02 67.92
C LEU A 82 -26.76 -24.55 67.74
N LYS A 83 -25.83 -25.26 68.39
CA LYS A 83 -25.73 -26.73 68.36
C LYS A 83 -26.55 -27.40 69.47
N HIS A 84 -27.08 -26.62 70.42
CA HIS A 84 -27.85 -27.16 71.54
C HIS A 84 -29.18 -27.77 71.04
N SER A 85 -29.57 -28.93 71.59
CA SER A 85 -30.75 -29.69 71.15
C SER A 85 -32.07 -28.93 71.36
N ASP A 86 -32.10 -27.98 72.28
CA ASP A 86 -33.24 -27.09 72.56
C ASP A 86 -33.26 -25.81 71.69
N PHE A 87 -32.17 -25.50 70.98
CA PHE A 87 -32.07 -24.36 70.07
C PHE A 87 -32.48 -24.75 68.63
N GLN A 88 -33.59 -25.48 68.51
CA GLN A 88 -34.11 -25.89 67.21
C GLN A 88 -35.36 -25.07 66.87
N PRO A 89 -35.43 -24.43 65.68
CA PRO A 89 -36.59 -23.61 65.30
C PRO A 89 -37.91 -24.38 65.40
N ALA A 90 -37.93 -25.68 65.09
CA ALA A 90 -39.11 -26.53 65.20
C ALA A 90 -39.60 -26.73 66.65
N LYS A 91 -38.69 -26.74 67.64
CA LYS A 91 -39.03 -26.84 69.06
C LYS A 91 -39.45 -25.50 69.64
N ILE A 92 -38.73 -24.43 69.28
CA ILE A 92 -39.00 -23.07 69.74
C ILE A 92 -40.35 -22.56 69.21
N LYS A 93 -40.72 -22.91 67.97
CA LYS A 93 -42.03 -22.57 67.37
C LYS A 93 -43.22 -23.12 68.15
N LYS A 94 -43.07 -24.28 68.80
CA LYS A 94 -44.13 -24.87 69.65
C LYS A 94 -44.32 -24.12 70.98
N VAL A 95 -43.31 -23.35 71.40
CA VAL A 95 -43.28 -22.66 72.70
C VAL A 95 -43.60 -21.17 72.55
N SER A 96 -43.10 -20.50 71.51
CA SER A 96 -43.42 -19.09 71.23
C SER A 96 -43.11 -18.73 69.77
N GLN A 97 -44.08 -18.10 69.10
CA GLN A 97 -43.92 -17.61 67.73
C GLN A 97 -42.94 -16.43 67.63
N ALA A 98 -42.93 -15.54 68.64
CA ALA A 98 -41.98 -14.44 68.71
C ALA A 98 -40.54 -14.92 68.92
N ALA A 99 -40.33 -15.92 69.80
CA ALA A 99 -39.02 -16.53 69.99
C ALA A 99 -38.54 -17.29 68.73
N PHE A 100 -39.46 -17.86 67.95
CA PHE A 100 -39.13 -18.49 66.66
C PHE A 100 -38.57 -17.49 65.63
N GLY A 101 -39.16 -16.29 65.53
CA GLY A 101 -38.66 -15.23 64.66
C GLY A 101 -37.23 -14.80 65.02
N LEU A 102 -36.97 -14.63 66.32
CA LEU A 102 -35.64 -14.28 66.84
C LEU A 102 -34.63 -15.41 66.64
N CYS A 103 -35.00 -16.67 66.90
CA CYS A 103 -34.16 -17.83 66.61
C CYS A 103 -33.78 -17.92 65.13
N SER A 104 -34.73 -17.67 64.23
CA SER A 104 -34.50 -17.68 62.79
C SER A 104 -33.56 -16.56 62.35
N TRP A 105 -33.70 -15.35 62.94
CA TRP A 105 -32.80 -14.23 62.72
C TRP A 105 -31.36 -14.54 63.16
N VAL A 106 -31.16 -15.11 64.36
CA VAL A 106 -29.83 -15.51 64.84
C VAL A 106 -29.17 -16.51 63.90
N ARG A 107 -29.90 -17.54 63.45
CA ARG A 107 -29.38 -18.55 62.49
C ARG A 107 -29.07 -17.94 61.12
N ALA A 108 -29.87 -16.99 60.67
CA ALA A 108 -29.63 -16.27 59.43
C ALA A 108 -28.35 -15.41 59.51
N MET A 109 -28.07 -14.78 60.66
CA MET A 109 -26.84 -14.00 60.86
C MET A 109 -25.58 -14.87 60.89
N ASP A 110 -25.61 -16.03 61.54
CA ASP A 110 -24.50 -17.00 61.51
C ASP A 110 -24.25 -17.52 60.07
N THR A 111 -25.31 -17.87 59.35
CA THR A 111 -25.22 -18.35 57.97
C THR A 111 -24.70 -17.26 57.03
N TYR A 112 -25.19 -16.02 57.17
CA TYR A 112 -24.73 -14.86 56.41
C TYR A 112 -23.24 -14.61 56.65
N ASN A 113 -22.78 -14.58 57.90
CA ASN A 113 -21.38 -14.37 58.23
C ASN A 113 -20.47 -15.45 57.61
N ARG A 114 -20.89 -16.72 57.65
CA ARG A 114 -20.14 -17.83 57.03
C ARG A 114 -20.00 -17.65 55.51
N VAL A 115 -21.08 -17.26 54.84
CA VAL A 115 -21.07 -17.03 53.38
C VAL A 115 -20.31 -15.75 53.03
N ALA A 116 -20.49 -14.67 53.80
CA ALA A 116 -19.82 -13.40 53.62
C ALA A 116 -18.28 -13.54 53.70
N LYS A 117 -17.76 -14.39 54.59
CA LYS A 117 -16.32 -14.73 54.65
C LYS A 117 -15.77 -15.28 53.33
N VAL A 118 -16.55 -16.06 52.59
CA VAL A 118 -16.15 -16.64 51.30
C VAL A 118 -16.39 -15.66 50.14
N VAL A 119 -17.46 -14.86 50.21
CA VAL A 119 -17.87 -13.95 49.13
C VAL A 119 -17.08 -12.63 49.14
N ARG A 120 -16.66 -12.12 50.30
CA ARG A 120 -15.86 -10.89 50.41
C ARG A 120 -14.55 -10.91 49.61
N PRO A 121 -13.67 -11.92 49.76
CA PRO A 121 -12.44 -11.95 48.99
C PRO A 121 -12.72 -12.03 47.48
N LYS A 122 -13.80 -12.74 47.08
CA LYS A 122 -14.21 -12.81 45.67
C LYS A 122 -14.72 -11.48 45.13
N LYS A 123 -15.51 -10.73 45.91
CA LYS A 123 -15.96 -9.38 45.53
C LYS A 123 -14.79 -8.38 45.45
N ALA A 124 -13.84 -8.49 46.37
CA ALA A 124 -12.63 -7.66 46.35
C ALA A 124 -11.77 -7.98 45.11
N ALA A 125 -11.51 -9.27 44.85
CA ALA A 125 -10.76 -9.72 43.68
C ALA A 125 -11.46 -9.36 42.36
N LEU A 126 -12.79 -9.45 42.29
CA LEU A 126 -13.56 -9.00 41.14
C LEU A 126 -13.35 -7.51 40.88
N LYS A 127 -13.49 -6.68 41.92
CA LYS A 127 -13.31 -5.22 41.81
C LYS A 127 -11.89 -4.85 41.36
N GLU A 128 -10.87 -5.56 41.86
CA GLU A 128 -9.49 -5.35 41.45
C GLU A 128 -9.24 -5.78 39.99
N ALA A 129 -9.80 -6.92 39.57
CA ALA A 129 -9.71 -7.39 38.19
C ALA A 129 -10.45 -6.47 37.21
N GLU A 130 -11.64 -5.98 37.57
CA GLU A 130 -12.40 -5.00 36.79
C GLU A 130 -11.64 -3.67 36.64
N ALA A 131 -11.01 -3.19 37.72
CA ALA A 131 -10.19 -1.99 37.67
C ALA A 131 -8.96 -2.18 36.76
N THR A 132 -8.30 -3.34 36.84
CA THR A 132 -7.15 -3.68 35.99
C THR A 132 -7.56 -3.81 34.52
N LEU A 133 -8.70 -4.46 34.26
CA LEU A 133 -9.26 -4.60 32.92
C LEU A 133 -9.53 -3.24 32.28
N ALA A 134 -10.17 -2.33 33.01
CA ALA A 134 -10.47 -0.98 32.51
C ALA A 134 -9.20 -0.21 32.10
N VAL A 135 -8.11 -0.34 32.86
CA VAL A 135 -6.82 0.29 32.52
C VAL A 135 -6.22 -0.33 31.26
N VAL A 136 -6.27 -1.66 31.12
CA VAL A 136 -5.72 -2.37 29.97
C VAL A 136 -6.54 -2.09 28.70
N GLU A 137 -7.87 -2.05 28.80
CA GLU A 137 -8.76 -1.73 27.69
C GLU A 137 -8.54 -0.28 27.19
N ALA A 138 -8.35 0.67 28.10
CA ALA A 138 -8.01 2.05 27.73
C ALA A 138 -6.66 2.12 26.99
N ALA A 139 -5.63 1.43 27.50
CA ALA A 139 -4.32 1.37 26.84
C ALA A 139 -4.39 0.66 25.47
N LEU A 140 -5.18 -0.41 25.36
CA LEU A 140 -5.40 -1.11 24.10
C LEU A 140 -6.07 -0.20 23.06
N ALA A 141 -7.10 0.53 23.46
CA ALA A 141 -7.81 1.46 22.57
C ALA A 141 -6.87 2.57 22.07
N GLU A 142 -6.01 3.12 22.93
CA GLU A 142 -4.99 4.10 22.55
C GLU A 142 -4.02 3.54 21.50
N LYS A 143 -3.50 2.32 21.72
CA LYS A 143 -2.56 1.68 20.79
C LYS A 143 -3.21 1.30 19.46
N GLN A 144 -4.46 0.83 19.48
CA GLN A 144 -5.21 0.55 18.25
C GLN A 144 -5.48 1.82 17.45
N ALA A 145 -5.82 2.93 18.11
CA ALA A 145 -5.99 4.22 17.45
C ALA A 145 -4.70 4.71 16.79
N ALA A 146 -3.57 4.62 17.50
CA ALA A 146 -2.26 4.99 16.97
C ALA A 146 -1.84 4.09 15.80
N LEU A 147 -2.08 2.78 15.89
CA LEU A 147 -1.80 1.84 14.79
C LEU A 147 -2.60 2.22 13.53
N LYS A 148 -3.90 2.47 13.69
CA LYS A 148 -4.77 2.84 12.57
C LYS A 148 -4.33 4.13 11.89
N GLU A 149 -3.83 5.10 12.65
CA GLU A 149 -3.28 6.34 12.09
C GLU A 149 -2.02 6.07 11.26
N VAL A 150 -1.11 5.23 11.76
CA VAL A 150 0.11 4.85 11.04
C VAL A 150 -0.22 4.06 9.77
N GLU A 151 -1.15 3.10 9.84
CA GLU A 151 -1.61 2.33 8.67
C GLU A 151 -2.23 3.23 7.60
N ALA A 152 -3.03 4.22 8.01
CA ALA A 152 -3.62 5.18 7.07
C ALA A 152 -2.55 6.05 6.39
N ARG A 153 -1.53 6.50 7.14
CA ARG A 153 -0.40 7.23 6.55
C ARG A 153 0.43 6.35 5.63
N LEU A 154 0.65 5.09 5.98
CA LEU A 154 1.38 4.14 5.15
C LEU A 154 0.67 3.95 3.81
N ALA A 155 -0.65 3.75 3.82
CA ALA A 155 -1.45 3.61 2.61
C ALA A 155 -1.35 4.85 1.69
N ASP A 156 -1.45 6.05 2.26
CA ASP A 156 -1.27 7.30 1.51
C ASP A 156 0.13 7.43 0.90
N LEU A 157 1.18 7.04 1.64
CA LEU A 157 2.55 7.03 1.12
C LEU A 157 2.74 6.00 0.00
N ASP A 158 2.16 4.80 0.12
CA ASP A 158 2.23 3.76 -0.91
C ASP A 158 1.51 4.20 -2.20
N ASP A 159 0.35 4.87 -2.07
CA ASP A 159 -0.38 5.44 -3.22
C ASP A 159 0.46 6.53 -3.91
N GLN A 160 1.05 7.45 -3.14
CA GLN A 160 1.94 8.50 -3.69
C GLN A 160 3.19 7.92 -4.35
N LEU A 161 3.77 6.87 -3.77
CA LEU A 161 4.92 6.17 -4.35
C LEU A 161 4.55 5.50 -5.67
N GLY A 162 3.38 4.88 -5.74
CA GLY A 162 2.81 4.29 -6.95
C GLY A 162 2.66 5.33 -8.06
N GLU A 163 2.03 6.47 -7.76
CA GLU A 163 1.86 7.55 -8.73
C GLU A 163 3.19 8.13 -9.21
N ALA A 164 4.12 8.40 -8.28
CA ALA A 164 5.43 8.94 -8.60
C ALA A 164 6.25 7.98 -9.46
N THR A 165 6.15 6.67 -9.21
CA THR A 165 6.85 5.63 -9.97
C THR A 165 6.27 5.52 -11.39
N ALA A 166 4.95 5.49 -11.53
CA ALA A 166 4.29 5.46 -12.83
C ALA A 166 4.65 6.71 -13.67
N ARG A 167 4.68 7.90 -13.03
CA ARG A 167 5.08 9.14 -13.68
C ARG A 167 6.55 9.12 -14.13
N LYS A 168 7.44 8.57 -13.29
CA LYS A 168 8.86 8.40 -13.62
C LYS A 168 9.03 7.49 -14.84
N GLU A 169 8.37 6.35 -14.88
CA GLU A 169 8.46 5.39 -15.99
C GLU A 169 7.93 6.01 -17.30
N ALA A 170 6.81 6.72 -17.25
CA ALA A 170 6.26 7.42 -18.42
C ALA A 170 7.24 8.46 -18.97
N LEU A 171 7.86 9.27 -18.11
CA LEU A 171 8.87 10.26 -18.50
C LEU A 171 10.13 9.60 -19.07
N GLN A 172 10.59 8.50 -18.49
CA GLN A 172 11.73 7.76 -19.01
C GLN A 172 11.46 7.20 -20.41
N ALA A 173 10.25 6.68 -20.67
CA ALA A 173 9.85 6.22 -21.99
C ALA A 173 9.80 7.36 -23.01
N GLU A 174 9.29 8.54 -22.61
CA GLU A 174 9.23 9.72 -23.49
C GLU A 174 10.63 10.24 -23.85
N VAL A 175 11.54 10.32 -22.87
CA VAL A 175 12.94 10.69 -23.09
C VAL A 175 13.60 9.73 -24.06
N HIS A 176 13.46 8.43 -23.83
CA HIS A 176 14.05 7.41 -24.70
C HIS A 176 13.53 7.52 -26.15
N MET A 177 12.22 7.68 -26.33
CA MET A 177 11.63 7.87 -27.65
C MET A 177 12.16 9.14 -28.34
N CYS A 178 12.37 10.22 -27.58
CA CYS A 178 12.92 11.47 -28.09
C CYS A 178 14.38 11.30 -28.55
N GLU A 179 15.20 10.62 -27.75
CA GLU A 179 16.59 10.30 -28.09
C GLU A 179 16.68 9.48 -29.38
N GLU A 180 15.85 8.45 -29.54
CA GLU A 180 15.81 7.64 -30.77
C GLU A 180 15.36 8.45 -31.99
N LYS A 181 14.42 9.38 -31.81
CA LYS A 181 13.99 10.29 -32.89
C LYS A 181 15.12 11.25 -33.26
N LEU A 182 15.84 11.76 -32.28
CA LEU A 182 16.95 12.70 -32.48
C LEU A 182 18.12 12.03 -33.19
N ASP A 183 18.52 10.83 -32.79
CA ASP A 183 19.57 10.06 -33.47
C ASP A 183 19.21 9.76 -34.94
N ARG A 184 17.97 9.34 -35.21
CA ARG A 184 17.48 9.13 -36.59
C ARG A 184 17.51 10.42 -37.40
N ALA A 185 17.05 11.53 -36.83
CA ALA A 185 17.05 12.83 -37.50
C ALA A 185 18.48 13.29 -37.81
N GLN A 186 19.42 13.11 -36.87
CA GLN A 186 20.83 13.47 -37.07
C GLN A 186 21.47 12.65 -38.19
N LYS A 187 21.23 11.32 -38.22
CA LYS A 187 21.71 10.45 -39.31
C LYS A 187 21.15 10.88 -40.66
N LEU A 188 19.85 11.21 -40.72
CA LEU A 188 19.18 11.64 -41.94
C LEU A 188 19.72 12.99 -42.43
N ILE A 189 19.89 13.97 -41.53
CA ILE A 189 20.48 15.28 -41.87
C ILE A 189 21.93 15.12 -42.34
N GLY A 190 22.73 14.29 -41.65
CA GLY A 190 24.11 14.02 -42.03
C GLY A 190 24.22 13.38 -43.43
N GLY A 191 23.38 12.38 -43.71
CA GLY A 191 23.33 11.72 -45.02
C GLY A 191 22.83 12.64 -46.13
N LEU A 192 21.77 13.41 -45.89
CA LEU A 192 21.18 14.31 -46.88
C LEU A 192 22.03 15.57 -47.13
N GLY A 193 22.82 16.01 -46.15
CA GLY A 193 23.67 17.18 -46.29
C GLY A 193 24.71 17.01 -47.41
N GLY A 194 25.37 15.85 -47.46
CA GLY A 194 26.31 15.51 -48.53
C GLY A 194 25.61 15.39 -49.88
N GLU A 195 24.44 14.75 -49.91
CA GLU A 195 23.68 14.55 -51.15
C GLU A 195 23.15 15.87 -51.73
N LYS A 196 22.70 16.80 -50.87
CA LYS A 196 22.31 18.17 -51.27
C LYS A 196 23.47 18.89 -51.95
N ALA A 197 24.67 18.83 -51.39
CA ALA A 197 25.85 19.46 -51.98
C ALA A 197 26.16 18.85 -53.35
N ARG A 198 26.14 17.51 -53.45
CA ARG A 198 26.38 16.77 -54.70
C ARG A 198 25.35 17.13 -55.78
N TRP A 199 24.06 17.11 -55.47
CA TRP A 199 23.00 17.47 -56.42
C TRP A 199 23.08 18.92 -56.87
N THR A 200 23.43 19.82 -55.94
CA THR A 200 23.61 21.24 -56.29
C THR A 200 24.77 21.42 -57.27
N GLN A 201 25.89 20.74 -57.04
CA GLN A 201 27.03 20.75 -57.97
C GLN A 201 26.66 20.15 -59.33
N VAL A 202 26.05 18.96 -59.35
CA VAL A 202 25.65 18.29 -60.60
C VAL A 202 24.64 19.15 -61.39
N ALA A 203 23.69 19.79 -60.71
CA ALA A 203 22.74 20.69 -61.35
C ALA A 203 23.44 21.91 -62.00
N ALA A 204 24.41 22.51 -61.30
CA ALA A 204 25.20 23.60 -61.84
C ALA A 204 26.05 23.17 -63.06
N GLU A 205 26.72 22.03 -62.98
CA GLU A 205 27.49 21.46 -64.10
C GLU A 205 26.58 21.14 -65.31
N LEU A 206 25.40 20.59 -65.07
CA LEU A 206 24.43 20.27 -66.11
C LEU A 206 23.88 21.54 -66.77
N ALA A 207 23.63 22.61 -66.01
CA ALA A 207 23.22 23.90 -66.56
C ALA A 207 24.27 24.46 -67.53
N VAL A 208 25.56 24.37 -67.17
CA VAL A 208 26.66 24.75 -68.06
C VAL A 208 26.69 23.88 -69.31
N ARG A 209 26.59 22.55 -69.17
CA ARG A 209 26.54 21.64 -70.33
C ARG A 209 25.34 21.91 -71.25
N HIS A 210 24.18 22.19 -70.68
CA HIS A 210 22.96 22.47 -71.44
C HIS A 210 23.14 23.66 -72.39
N THR A 211 23.80 24.74 -71.94
CA THR A 211 24.08 25.90 -72.80
C THR A 211 25.02 25.59 -73.97
N ARG A 212 25.96 24.64 -73.79
CA ARG A 212 26.97 24.25 -74.79
C ARG A 212 26.53 23.11 -75.70
N LEU A 213 25.43 22.44 -75.36
CA LEU A 213 24.92 21.25 -76.04
C LEU A 213 24.72 21.46 -77.54
N VAL A 214 24.21 22.63 -77.95
CA VAL A 214 23.95 22.93 -79.36
C VAL A 214 25.24 22.91 -80.19
N GLY A 215 26.32 23.53 -79.70
CA GLY A 215 27.61 23.53 -80.39
C GLY A 215 28.24 22.14 -80.42
N ASP A 216 28.19 21.41 -79.30
CA ASP A 216 28.75 20.06 -79.21
C ASP A 216 28.01 19.08 -80.14
N MET A 217 26.67 19.16 -80.23
CA MET A 217 25.88 18.34 -81.15
C MET A 217 26.11 18.71 -82.61
N LEU A 218 26.32 19.99 -82.94
CA LEU A 218 26.69 20.43 -84.27
C LEU A 218 28.05 19.85 -84.70
N MET A 219 29.05 19.90 -83.82
CA MET A 219 30.37 19.30 -84.04
C MET A 219 30.27 17.78 -84.22
N ALA A 220 29.50 17.10 -83.37
CA ALA A 220 29.32 15.66 -83.44
C ALA A 220 28.60 15.21 -84.73
N ALA A 221 27.57 15.94 -85.16
CA ALA A 221 26.88 15.68 -86.41
C ALA A 221 27.82 15.88 -87.62
N GLY A 222 28.63 16.94 -87.62
CA GLY A 222 29.65 17.16 -88.64
C GLY A 222 30.71 16.06 -88.66
N PHE A 223 31.12 15.57 -87.49
CA PHE A 223 32.09 14.49 -87.36
C PHE A 223 31.57 13.18 -87.99
N ILE A 224 30.33 12.79 -87.70
CA ILE A 224 29.70 11.61 -88.31
C ILE A 224 29.54 11.79 -89.82
N ALA A 225 29.06 12.96 -90.27
CA ALA A 225 28.72 13.19 -91.67
C ALA A 225 29.95 13.27 -92.59
N TYR A 226 31.05 13.85 -92.13
CA TYR A 226 32.18 14.18 -93.00
C TYR A 226 33.51 13.52 -92.61
N LEU A 227 33.72 13.16 -91.34
CA LEU A 227 35.05 12.77 -90.86
C LEU A 227 35.30 11.26 -90.83
N GLY A 228 34.27 10.43 -91.07
CA GLY A 228 34.37 8.97 -90.98
C GLY A 228 35.43 8.33 -91.90
N ALA A 229 35.69 8.88 -93.08
CA ALA A 229 36.64 8.31 -94.05
C ALA A 229 38.11 8.76 -93.82
N PHE A 230 38.37 9.67 -92.88
CA PHE A 230 39.68 10.29 -92.70
C PHE A 230 40.48 9.69 -91.54
N SER A 231 41.81 9.88 -91.57
CA SER A 231 42.74 9.44 -90.53
C SER A 231 42.59 10.24 -89.23
N ALA A 232 43.02 9.66 -88.11
CA ALA A 232 42.94 10.30 -86.78
C ALA A 232 43.56 11.71 -86.76
N GLU A 233 44.72 11.89 -87.40
CA GLU A 233 45.42 13.18 -87.50
C GLU A 233 44.58 14.24 -88.23
N TYR A 234 43.99 13.85 -89.37
CA TYR A 234 43.14 14.76 -90.13
C TYR A 234 41.86 15.10 -89.37
N ARG A 235 41.24 14.12 -88.70
CA ARG A 235 40.05 14.34 -87.85
C ARG A 235 40.37 15.34 -86.74
N ALA A 236 41.51 15.20 -86.07
CA ALA A 236 41.93 16.13 -85.01
C ALA A 236 42.16 17.56 -85.54
N ALA A 237 42.82 17.70 -86.70
CA ALA A 237 43.02 18.99 -87.34
C ALA A 237 41.69 19.66 -87.75
N ALA A 238 40.76 18.89 -88.33
CA ALA A 238 39.44 19.37 -88.73
C ALA A 238 38.61 19.81 -87.50
N VAL A 239 38.57 19.00 -86.45
CA VAL A 239 37.88 19.35 -85.18
C VAL A 239 38.44 20.64 -84.57
N SER A 240 39.77 20.82 -84.58
CA SER A 240 40.40 22.04 -84.07
C SER A 240 39.96 23.28 -84.88
N GLN A 241 39.99 23.20 -86.21
CA GLN A 241 39.54 24.28 -87.08
C GLN A 241 38.04 24.59 -86.92
N TRP A 242 37.20 23.56 -86.81
CA TRP A 242 35.76 23.74 -86.64
C TRP A 242 35.42 24.35 -85.28
N THR A 243 36.12 23.94 -84.22
CA THR A 243 35.96 24.52 -82.88
C THR A 243 36.25 26.01 -82.89
N ALA A 244 37.34 26.43 -83.55
CA ALA A 244 37.66 27.84 -83.73
C ALA A 244 36.61 28.59 -84.57
N GLY A 245 36.08 27.95 -85.62
CA GLY A 245 35.02 28.52 -86.47
C GLY A 245 33.66 28.66 -85.79
N ILE A 246 33.31 27.76 -84.86
CA ILE A 246 32.09 27.85 -84.05
C ILE A 246 32.24 28.96 -83.00
N ALA A 247 33.41 29.06 -82.38
CA ALA A 247 33.72 30.11 -81.41
C ALA A 247 33.65 31.51 -82.04
N SER A 248 34.19 31.70 -83.25
CA SER A 248 34.13 32.99 -83.95
C SER A 248 32.71 33.42 -84.34
N LYS A 249 31.79 32.47 -84.46
CA LYS A 249 30.35 32.69 -84.72
C LYS A 249 29.52 32.90 -83.45
N GLY A 250 30.15 32.88 -82.27
CA GLY A 250 29.46 33.08 -80.99
C GLY A 250 28.54 31.93 -80.59
N ILE A 251 28.70 30.73 -81.17
CA ILE A 251 27.92 29.54 -80.80
C ILE A 251 28.57 28.91 -79.56
N PRO A 252 27.84 28.75 -78.44
CA PRO A 252 28.39 28.11 -77.25
C PRO A 252 28.73 26.63 -77.52
N CYS A 253 29.96 26.24 -77.19
CA CYS A 253 30.49 24.89 -77.38
C CYS A 253 31.44 24.57 -76.20
N SER A 254 31.71 23.30 -75.97
CA SER A 254 32.73 22.89 -75.01
C SER A 254 34.14 23.34 -75.47
N PRO A 255 34.97 23.94 -74.58
CA PRO A 255 36.31 24.43 -74.94
C PRO A 255 37.24 23.36 -75.52
N SER A 256 37.03 22.11 -75.12
CA SER A 256 37.70 20.93 -75.68
C SER A 256 36.61 19.94 -76.10
N PHE A 257 36.22 19.99 -77.38
CA PHE A 257 35.26 19.05 -77.92
C PHE A 257 35.90 17.66 -78.04
N ASN A 258 35.23 16.65 -77.46
CA ASN A 258 35.61 15.26 -77.61
C ASN A 258 34.40 14.46 -78.13
N PHE A 259 34.58 13.84 -79.29
CA PHE A 259 33.50 13.12 -79.98
C PHE A 259 32.99 11.92 -79.18
N ILE A 260 33.91 11.19 -78.53
CA ILE A 260 33.59 10.01 -77.72
C ILE A 260 32.77 10.42 -76.50
N THR A 261 33.11 11.51 -75.81
CA THR A 261 32.32 11.96 -74.65
C THR A 261 31.00 12.59 -75.04
N ALA A 262 30.89 13.15 -76.25
CA ALA A 262 29.68 13.80 -76.74
C ALA A 262 28.58 12.79 -77.15
N LEU A 263 28.95 11.67 -77.79
CA LEU A 263 27.99 10.68 -78.31
C LEU A 263 28.22 9.24 -77.84
N GLY A 264 29.31 8.96 -77.14
CA GLY A 264 29.61 7.63 -76.62
C GLY A 264 28.77 7.30 -75.40
N ASP A 265 28.05 6.18 -75.46
CA ASP A 265 27.48 5.55 -74.28
C ASP A 265 28.51 4.59 -73.66
N PRO A 266 28.99 4.84 -72.41
CA PRO A 266 29.97 3.99 -71.75
C PRO A 266 29.53 2.52 -71.64
N VAL A 267 28.23 2.24 -71.54
CA VAL A 267 27.71 0.88 -71.44
C VAL A 267 27.83 0.17 -72.79
N ALA A 268 27.34 0.79 -73.87
CA ALA A 268 27.50 0.25 -75.23
C ALA A 268 28.98 0.07 -75.60
N MET A 269 29.83 1.06 -75.35
CA MET A 269 31.27 0.98 -75.62
C MET A 269 31.95 -0.17 -74.86
N ARG A 270 31.56 -0.40 -73.61
CA ARG A 270 32.06 -1.55 -72.84
C ARG A 270 31.62 -2.87 -73.45
N THR A 271 30.37 -2.97 -73.92
CA THR A 271 29.88 -4.15 -74.63
C THR A 271 30.68 -4.39 -75.92
N TRP A 272 30.94 -3.35 -76.71
CA TRP A 272 31.74 -3.48 -77.93
C TRP A 272 33.17 -3.95 -77.62
N ALA A 273 33.78 -3.43 -76.55
CA ALA A 273 35.10 -3.87 -76.12
C ALA A 273 35.12 -5.34 -75.69
N ILE A 274 34.07 -5.84 -75.04
CA ILE A 274 33.91 -7.27 -74.71
C ILE A 274 33.75 -8.10 -75.99
N GLN A 275 33.09 -7.55 -77.02
CA GLN A 275 32.89 -8.17 -78.32
C GLN A 275 34.11 -8.05 -79.26
N GLY A 276 35.23 -7.50 -78.78
CA GLY A 276 36.50 -7.47 -79.51
C GLY A 276 36.86 -6.13 -80.16
N LEU A 277 36.06 -5.07 -79.98
CA LEU A 277 36.45 -3.73 -80.44
C LEU A 277 37.66 -3.22 -79.63
N PRO A 278 38.75 -2.79 -80.28
CA PRO A 278 39.89 -2.20 -79.58
C PRO A 278 39.49 -0.94 -78.77
N LYS A 279 40.19 -0.70 -77.66
CA LYS A 279 39.88 0.39 -76.71
C LYS A 279 40.55 1.72 -77.04
N ASP A 280 41.19 1.83 -78.20
CA ASP A 280 41.80 3.09 -78.65
C ASP A 280 40.73 4.08 -79.14
N GLU A 281 41.09 5.37 -79.18
CA GLU A 281 40.17 6.45 -79.53
C GLU A 281 39.64 6.35 -80.97
N LEU A 282 40.45 5.86 -81.91
CA LEU A 282 40.04 5.74 -83.30
C LEU A 282 38.98 4.64 -83.47
N SER A 283 39.23 3.46 -82.90
CA SER A 283 38.29 2.33 -82.89
C SER A 283 36.99 2.69 -82.17
N ALA A 284 37.08 3.38 -81.03
CA ALA A 284 35.90 3.90 -80.32
C ALA A 284 35.10 4.89 -81.17
N ALA A 285 35.76 5.88 -81.79
CA ALA A 285 35.09 6.84 -82.66
C ALA A 285 34.44 6.17 -83.88
N ASN A 286 35.11 5.18 -84.50
CA ASN A 286 34.55 4.41 -85.60
C ASN A 286 33.32 3.62 -85.16
N GLY A 287 33.37 2.96 -84.00
CA GLY A 287 32.21 2.27 -83.43
C GLY A 287 31.02 3.20 -83.20
N ILE A 288 31.26 4.39 -82.66
CA ILE A 288 30.21 5.42 -82.46
C ILE A 288 29.64 5.89 -83.80
N ILE A 289 30.47 6.12 -84.82
CA ILE A 289 30.03 6.51 -86.16
C ILE A 289 29.14 5.41 -86.75
N VAL A 290 29.59 4.15 -86.73
CA VAL A 290 28.81 3.02 -87.26
C VAL A 290 27.46 2.90 -86.57
N PHE A 291 27.44 3.03 -85.24
CA PHE A 291 26.23 2.92 -84.44
C PHE A 291 25.23 4.06 -84.68
N ASN A 292 25.70 5.29 -84.90
CA ASN A 292 24.85 6.48 -85.07
C ASN A 292 24.62 6.88 -86.53
N SER A 293 25.23 6.19 -87.50
CA SER A 293 25.05 6.48 -88.92
C SER A 293 23.68 6.02 -89.41
N GLN A 294 22.94 6.91 -90.08
CA GLN A 294 21.65 6.57 -90.69
C GLN A 294 21.79 5.76 -91.99
N ARG A 295 22.99 5.71 -92.56
CA ARG A 295 23.32 4.96 -93.77
C ARG A 295 24.25 3.83 -93.41
N TRP A 296 24.20 2.75 -94.19
CA TRP A 296 25.14 1.63 -94.08
C TRP A 296 26.57 2.13 -94.34
N PRO A 297 27.45 2.13 -93.32
CA PRO A 297 28.82 2.58 -93.50
C PRO A 297 29.62 1.53 -94.28
N LEU A 298 30.42 1.99 -95.24
CA LEU A 298 31.43 1.15 -95.90
C LEU A 298 32.70 1.14 -95.04
N CYS A 299 33.01 0.00 -94.44
CA CYS A 299 34.24 -0.17 -93.66
C CYS A 299 35.43 -0.44 -94.61
N ILE A 300 36.50 0.33 -94.46
CA ILE A 300 37.78 0.12 -95.15
C ILE A 300 38.72 -0.50 -94.11
N ASP A 301 38.99 -1.79 -94.25
CA ASP A 301 39.85 -2.57 -93.35
C ASP A 301 41.01 -3.15 -94.19
N PRO A 302 42.25 -2.62 -94.07
CA PRO A 302 43.39 -3.00 -94.88
C PRO A 302 44.04 -4.34 -94.51
#